data_AF-A0A917RRL3-F1
#
_entry.id   AF-A0A917RRL3-F1
#
_cell.length_a   1.000
_cell.length_b   1.000
_cell.length_c   1.000
_cell.angle_alpha   90.00
_cell.angle_beta   90.00
_cell.angle_gamma   90.00
#
_symmetry.space_group_name_H-M   'P 1'
#
loop_
_entity.id
_entity.type
_entity.pdbx_description
1 polymer ?
#
loop_
_entity_poly.entity_id
_entity_poly.type
_entity_poly.pdbx_seq_one_letter_code
_entity_poly.pdbx_strand_id
1 'polypeptide(L)'
;MSALHLPPGEGATHLFLGTTMTVKAGGSDTGNALSLIEQVCPPGFATPLHVHHQDDEAFYVLSGTIELHCGERIWQDGPGAFVLLPRESPHAFVNRGEEPLRLLQLTWPSGFEHFAAEVAALPPGPPDPAVLAEIAARQGYEILGPPPA
;
A
#
# COMPACT_ATOMS: atom_id res chain seq x y z
N MET A 1 -1.16 -19.92 16.96
CA MET A 1 -0.48 -19.49 15.73
C MET A 1 0.80 -20.31 15.58
N SER A 2 1.10 -20.79 14.37
CA SER A 2 2.37 -21.46 14.02
C SER A 2 3.35 -20.47 13.40
N ALA A 3 4.64 -20.80 13.38
CA ALA A 3 5.63 -19.98 12.67
C ALA A 3 5.32 -19.96 11.17
N LEU A 4 5.41 -18.78 10.56
CA LEU A 4 5.32 -18.58 9.11
C LEU A 4 6.73 -18.38 8.53
N HIS A 5 7.04 -19.09 7.45
CA HIS A 5 8.29 -18.93 6.71
C HIS A 5 7.97 -18.88 5.22
N LEU A 6 8.37 -17.79 4.56
CA LEU A 6 8.21 -17.58 3.13
C LEU A 6 9.60 -17.29 2.53
N PRO A 7 10.13 -18.16 1.66
CA PRO A 7 11.27 -17.86 0.81
C PRO A 7 11.11 -16.56 0.00
N PRO A 8 12.21 -16.01 -0.55
CA PRO A 8 12.16 -14.84 -1.43
C PRO A 8 11.16 -15.03 -2.57
N GLY A 9 10.31 -14.03 -2.80
CA GLY A 9 9.26 -14.06 -3.83
C GLY A 9 7.99 -14.85 -3.46
N GLU A 10 7.98 -15.59 -2.35
CA GLU A 10 6.76 -16.27 -1.90
C GLU A 10 5.80 -15.35 -1.14
N GLY A 11 4.53 -15.74 -1.12
CA GLY A 11 3.40 -15.00 -0.57
C GLY A 11 2.24 -14.93 -1.56
N ALA A 12 1.02 -14.70 -1.07
CA ALA A 12 -0.13 -14.47 -1.94
C ALA A 12 0.09 -13.16 -2.71
N THR A 13 0.01 -13.22 -4.03
CA THR A 13 0.34 -12.07 -4.89
C THR A 13 -0.88 -11.58 -5.66
N HIS A 14 -1.09 -10.27 -5.63
CA HIS A 14 -2.19 -9.56 -6.29
C HIS A 14 -1.62 -8.51 -7.23
N LEU A 15 -2.24 -8.33 -8.41
CA LEU A 15 -2.04 -7.15 -9.24
C LEU A 15 -3.01 -6.07 -8.77
N PHE A 16 -2.49 -5.02 -8.15
CA PHE A 16 -3.29 -3.97 -7.54
C PHE A 16 -2.94 -2.63 -8.20
N LEU A 17 -3.88 -2.07 -8.97
CA LEU A 17 -3.73 -0.76 -9.63
C LEU A 17 -2.43 -0.61 -10.45
N GLY A 18 -1.99 -1.70 -11.10
CA GLY A 18 -0.74 -1.71 -11.88
C GLY A 18 0.53 -1.94 -11.06
N THR A 19 0.40 -2.22 -9.76
CA THR A 19 1.49 -2.67 -8.87
C THR A 19 1.39 -4.17 -8.61
N THR A 20 2.51 -4.76 -8.21
CA THR A 20 2.53 -6.12 -7.65
C THR A 20 2.55 -6.01 -6.13
N MET A 21 1.56 -6.61 -5.46
CA MET A 21 1.50 -6.71 -4.00
C MET A 21 1.60 -8.17 -3.57
N THR A 22 2.64 -8.50 -2.81
CA THR A 22 2.86 -9.84 -2.25
C THR A 22 2.67 -9.80 -0.74
N VAL A 23 1.58 -10.42 -0.25
CA VAL A 23 1.26 -10.55 1.17
C VAL A 23 2.26 -11.51 1.83
N LYS A 24 3.07 -10.98 2.75
CA LYS A 24 4.07 -11.74 3.53
C LYS A 24 3.49 -12.25 4.85
N ALA A 25 2.56 -11.52 5.44
CA ALA A 25 1.75 -11.96 6.57
C ALA A 25 0.45 -11.15 6.57
N GLY A 26 -0.69 -11.83 6.65
CA GLY A 26 -2.02 -11.20 6.76
C GLY A 26 -2.64 -11.41 8.13
N GLY A 27 -3.88 -10.94 8.30
CA GLY A 27 -4.63 -11.08 9.55
C GLY A 27 -4.81 -12.54 10.00
N SER A 28 -4.94 -13.48 9.07
CA SER A 28 -4.97 -14.92 9.37
C SER A 28 -3.70 -15.45 10.02
N ASP A 29 -2.55 -14.83 9.73
CA ASP A 29 -1.24 -15.23 10.23
C ASP A 29 -0.90 -14.53 11.54
N THR A 30 -1.40 -13.31 11.72
CA THR A 30 -1.03 -12.42 12.84
C THR A 30 -2.12 -12.28 13.91
N GLY A 31 -3.27 -12.95 13.75
CA GLY A 31 -4.42 -12.74 14.63
C GLY A 31 -4.99 -11.33 14.51
N ASN A 32 -5.02 -10.79 13.30
CA ASN A 32 -5.42 -9.43 12.93
C ASN A 32 -4.53 -8.31 13.49
N ALA A 33 -3.33 -8.61 13.99
CA ALA A 33 -2.47 -7.60 14.61
C ALA A 33 -1.77 -6.69 13.59
N LEU A 34 -1.41 -7.24 12.43
CA LEU A 34 -0.60 -6.58 11.40
C LEU A 34 -0.82 -7.28 10.06
N SER A 35 -0.81 -6.51 8.97
CA SER A 35 -0.49 -7.03 7.64
C SER A 35 0.84 -6.47 7.15
N LEU A 36 1.66 -7.33 6.55
CA LEU A 36 2.93 -7.00 5.92
C LEU A 36 2.87 -7.37 4.44
N ILE A 37 3.03 -6.38 3.57
CA ILE A 37 2.93 -6.53 2.12
C ILE A 37 4.20 -6.00 1.48
N GLU A 38 4.85 -6.81 0.65
CA GLU A 38 5.91 -6.33 -0.24
C GLU A 38 5.27 -5.79 -1.52
N GLN A 39 5.63 -4.57 -1.91
CA GLN A 39 5.12 -3.93 -3.12
C GLN A 39 6.21 -3.68 -4.13
N VAL A 40 5.87 -3.82 -5.40
CA VAL A 40 6.67 -3.39 -6.54
C VAL A 40 5.84 -2.42 -7.38
N CYS A 41 6.23 -1.15 -7.35
CA CYS A 41 5.56 -0.05 -8.03
C CYS A 41 6.37 0.39 -9.25
N PRO A 42 5.83 0.37 -10.47
CA PRO A 42 6.57 0.82 -11.66
C PRO A 42 6.89 2.33 -11.60
N PRO A 43 7.85 2.82 -12.40
CA PRO A 43 8.08 4.25 -12.58
C PRO A 43 6.79 5.01 -12.91
N GLY A 44 6.57 6.15 -12.26
CA GLY A 44 5.38 6.97 -12.44
C GLY A 44 4.13 6.45 -11.73
N PHE A 45 4.19 5.31 -11.02
CA PHE A 45 3.09 4.89 -10.15
C PHE A 45 2.85 5.92 -9.06
N ALA A 46 1.58 6.19 -8.78
CA ALA A 46 1.17 7.08 -7.70
C ALA A 46 -0.13 6.59 -7.07
N THR A 47 -0.23 6.65 -5.74
CA THR A 47 -1.50 6.44 -5.06
C THR A 47 -2.35 7.71 -5.14
N PRO A 48 -3.70 7.60 -5.11
CA PRO A 48 -4.54 8.77 -4.87
C PRO A 48 -4.23 9.38 -3.49
N LEU A 49 -4.61 10.64 -3.28
CA LEU A 49 -4.65 11.17 -1.92
C LEU A 49 -5.72 10.44 -1.13
N HIS A 50 -5.35 9.81 -0.01
CA HIS A 50 -6.24 8.99 0.78
C HIS A 50 -5.94 9.09 2.28
N VAL A 51 -6.86 8.56 3.09
CA VAL A 51 -6.72 8.46 4.54
C VAL A 51 -7.24 7.10 5.02
N HIS A 52 -6.56 6.56 6.03
CA HIS A 52 -6.96 5.33 6.71
C HIS A 52 -7.66 5.70 8.01
N HIS A 53 -8.86 5.16 8.24
CA HIS A 53 -9.64 5.44 9.46
C HIS A 53 -9.45 4.41 10.57
N GLN A 54 -8.93 3.23 10.25
CA GLN A 54 -8.90 2.09 11.17
C GLN A 54 -7.49 1.60 11.51
N ASP A 55 -6.55 1.81 10.60
CA ASP A 55 -5.18 1.34 10.72
C ASP A 55 -4.17 2.48 10.53
N ASP A 56 -3.05 2.37 11.23
CA ASP A 56 -1.87 3.16 10.89
C ASP A 56 -1.10 2.42 9.79
N GLU A 57 -0.39 3.16 8.95
CA GLU A 57 0.43 2.62 7.87
C GLU A 57 1.90 2.98 8.06
N ALA A 58 2.81 2.10 7.67
CA ALA A 58 4.20 2.46 7.48
C ALA A 58 4.81 1.86 6.23
N PHE A 59 5.78 2.59 5.67
CA PHE A 59 6.59 2.17 4.54
C PHE A 59 8.04 2.00 4.96
N TYR A 60 8.66 0.92 4.48
CA TYR A 60 10.12 0.73 4.52
C TYR A 60 10.65 0.47 3.11
N VAL A 61 11.53 1.33 2.63
CA VAL A 61 12.03 1.26 1.23
C VAL A 61 13.13 0.21 1.11
N LEU A 62 12.96 -0.72 0.16
CA LEU A 62 13.91 -1.77 -0.17
C LEU A 62 14.80 -1.41 -1.37
N SER A 63 14.21 -0.82 -2.42
CA SER A 63 14.92 -0.33 -3.62
C SER A 63 14.12 0.77 -4.32
N GLY A 64 14.77 1.58 -5.14
CA GLY A 64 14.11 2.68 -5.86
C GLY A 64 13.96 3.95 -5.00
N THR A 65 13.09 4.86 -5.43
CA THR A 65 12.85 6.16 -4.76
C THR A 65 11.37 6.32 -4.48
N ILE A 66 11.02 6.67 -3.24
CA ILE A 66 9.67 7.06 -2.85
C ILE A 66 9.63 8.58 -2.69
N GLU A 67 8.63 9.24 -3.26
CA GLU A 67 8.20 10.57 -2.84
C GLU A 67 6.90 10.42 -2.05
N LEU A 68 6.90 10.83 -0.78
CA LEU A 68 5.75 10.70 0.12
C LEU A 68 5.19 12.08 0.49
N HIS A 69 3.88 12.24 0.37
CA HIS A 69 3.10 13.42 0.73
C HIS A 69 2.29 13.11 1.97
N CYS A 70 2.39 13.94 3.01
CA CYS A 70 1.57 13.84 4.23
C CYS A 70 1.34 15.23 4.83
N GLY A 71 0.11 15.76 4.69
CA GLY A 71 -0.19 17.15 5.00
C GLY A 71 0.69 18.12 4.19
N GLU A 72 1.39 19.03 4.87
CA GLU A 72 2.33 19.97 4.23
C GLU A 72 3.73 19.38 3.99
N ARG A 73 3.99 18.14 4.41
CA ARG A 73 5.31 17.52 4.33
C ARG A 73 5.43 16.70 3.06
N ILE A 74 6.56 16.89 2.38
CA ILE A 74 6.96 16.10 1.22
C ILE A 74 8.37 15.58 1.51
N TRP A 75 8.55 14.28 1.41
CA TRP A 75 9.85 13.62 1.55
C TRP A 75 10.17 12.84 0.29
N GLN A 76 11.42 12.87 -0.14
CA GLN A 76 11.90 12.05 -1.25
C GLN A 76 13.12 11.29 -0.77
N ASP A 77 13.02 9.97 -0.73
CA ASP A 77 14.01 9.11 -0.11
C ASP A 77 14.16 7.76 -0.83
N GLY A 78 15.25 7.05 -0.51
CA GLY A 78 15.62 5.78 -1.09
C GLY A 78 15.71 4.63 -0.08
N PRO A 79 16.48 3.57 -0.39
CA PRO A 79 16.56 2.37 0.43
C PRO A 79 16.94 2.64 1.88
N GLY A 80 16.24 1.99 2.82
CA GLY A 80 16.43 2.16 4.26
C GLY A 80 15.62 3.28 4.89
N ALA A 81 14.93 4.09 4.08
CA ALA A 81 13.97 5.07 4.60
C ALA A 81 12.75 4.37 5.21
N PHE A 82 12.32 4.87 6.35
CA PHE A 82 11.13 4.43 7.06
C PHE A 82 10.21 5.64 7.26
N VAL A 83 8.92 5.46 6.96
CA VAL A 83 7.92 6.48 7.28
C VAL A 83 6.71 5.83 7.97
N LEU A 84 6.27 6.46 9.05
CA LEU A 84 5.04 6.14 9.76
C LEU A 84 3.97 7.18 9.44
N LEU A 85 2.79 6.69 9.07
CA LEU A 85 1.59 7.42 8.70
C LEU A 85 0.49 7.01 9.68
N PRO A 86 0.30 7.75 10.77
CA PRO A 86 -0.80 7.48 11.70
C PRO A 86 -2.14 7.57 10.96
N ARG A 87 -3.12 6.75 11.38
CA ARG A 87 -4.51 6.89 10.95
C ARG A 87 -4.98 8.34 11.02
N GLU A 88 -5.97 8.69 10.20
CA GLU A 88 -6.48 10.05 10.07
C GLU A 88 -5.45 11.06 9.50
N SER A 89 -4.29 10.62 9.02
CA SER A 89 -3.31 11.48 8.32
C SER A 89 -3.47 11.33 6.81
N PRO A 90 -4.01 12.31 6.07
CA PRO A 90 -4.07 12.25 4.62
C PRO A 90 -2.69 12.13 3.98
N HIS A 91 -2.50 11.13 3.14
CA HIS A 91 -1.22 10.87 2.48
C HIS A 91 -1.36 10.27 1.07
N ALA A 92 -0.26 10.35 0.34
CA ALA A 92 -0.06 9.70 -0.96
C ALA A 92 1.43 9.44 -1.17
N PHE A 93 1.78 8.48 -2.02
CA PHE A 93 3.16 8.32 -2.47
C PHE A 93 3.25 8.20 -3.98
N VAL A 94 4.40 8.59 -4.52
CA VAL A 94 4.73 8.58 -5.93
C VAL A 94 6.09 7.92 -6.12
N ASN A 95 6.21 6.99 -7.08
CA ASN A 95 7.50 6.57 -7.59
C ASN A 95 7.95 7.54 -8.71
N ARG A 96 8.71 8.58 -8.34
CA ARG A 96 9.32 9.51 -9.32
C ARG A 96 10.66 9.05 -9.88
N GLY A 97 11.13 7.86 -9.50
CA GLY A 97 12.35 7.29 -10.04
C GLY A 97 12.16 6.72 -11.45
N GLU A 98 13.27 6.48 -12.14
CA GLU A 98 13.30 5.78 -13.44
C GLU A 98 13.23 4.25 -13.27
N GLU A 99 13.40 3.75 -12.05
CA GLU A 99 13.41 2.33 -11.70
C GLU A 99 12.20 1.94 -10.83
N PRO A 100 11.80 0.67 -10.80
CA PRO A 100 10.74 0.20 -9.90
C PRO A 100 11.07 0.48 -8.42
N LEU A 101 10.10 1.06 -7.71
CA LEU A 101 10.12 1.23 -6.26
C LEU A 101 9.69 -0.10 -5.63
N ARG A 102 10.52 -0.63 -4.73
CA ARG A 102 10.20 -1.78 -3.87
C ARG A 102 10.13 -1.34 -2.43
N LEU A 103 9.03 -1.64 -1.76
CA LEU A 103 8.82 -1.25 -0.37
C LEU A 103 8.08 -2.35 0.40
N LEU A 104 8.23 -2.33 1.72
CA LEU A 104 7.34 -3.02 2.64
C LEU A 104 6.28 -2.03 3.10
N GLN A 105 5.01 -2.37 2.90
CA GLN A 105 3.88 -1.72 3.53
C GLN A 105 3.47 -2.55 4.76
N LEU A 106 3.37 -1.87 5.89
CA LEU A 106 2.88 -2.41 7.14
C LEU A 106 1.62 -1.66 7.51
N THR A 107 0.54 -2.37 7.84
CA THR A 107 -0.69 -1.74 8.36
C THR A 107 -1.13 -2.44 9.64
N TRP A 108 -1.48 -1.67 10.67
CA TRP A 108 -1.95 -2.22 11.95
C TRP A 108 -3.14 -1.43 12.53
N PRO A 109 -4.23 -2.12 12.93
CA PRO A 109 -4.50 -3.57 12.75
C PRO A 109 -4.47 -4.03 11.28
N SER A 110 -4.43 -5.34 11.03
CA SER A 110 -4.42 -5.84 9.64
C SER A 110 -5.72 -5.51 8.91
N GLY A 111 -5.73 -5.60 7.58
CA GLY A 111 -6.95 -5.42 6.79
C GLY A 111 -6.69 -5.02 5.35
N PHE A 112 -5.59 -4.31 5.09
CA PHE A 112 -5.27 -3.79 3.76
C PHE A 112 -5.12 -4.91 2.72
N GLU A 113 -4.65 -6.09 3.12
CA GLU A 113 -4.55 -7.25 2.22
C GLU A 113 -5.91 -7.66 1.64
N HIS A 114 -7.01 -7.47 2.38
CA HIS A 114 -8.36 -7.74 1.88
C HIS A 114 -8.80 -6.67 0.87
N PHE A 115 -8.43 -5.41 1.09
CA PHE A 115 -8.65 -4.33 0.15
C PHE A 115 -7.90 -4.56 -1.15
N ALA A 116 -6.62 -4.91 -1.04
CA ALA A 116 -5.80 -5.25 -2.18
C ALA A 116 -6.38 -6.43 -2.98
N ALA A 117 -6.82 -7.49 -2.30
CA ALA A 117 -7.42 -8.65 -2.94
C ALA A 117 -8.75 -8.33 -3.64
N GLU A 118 -9.61 -7.51 -3.03
CA GLU A 118 -10.89 -7.13 -3.62
C GLU A 118 -10.71 -6.24 -4.86
N VAL A 119 -9.84 -5.25 -4.80
CA VAL A 119 -9.52 -4.40 -5.96
C VAL A 119 -8.86 -5.23 -7.08
N ALA A 120 -7.97 -6.17 -6.74
CA ALA A 120 -7.33 -7.05 -7.71
C ALA A 120 -8.29 -8.03 -8.41
N ALA A 121 -9.49 -8.25 -7.85
CA ALA A 121 -10.53 -9.07 -8.46
C ALA A 121 -11.39 -8.32 -9.49
N LEU A 122 -11.21 -7.00 -9.62
CA LEU A 122 -11.88 -6.20 -10.65
C LEU A 122 -11.35 -6.56 -12.05
N PRO A 123 -12.12 -6.26 -13.12
CA PRO A 123 -11.64 -6.43 -14.49
C PRO A 123 -10.30 -5.70 -14.72
N PRO A 124 -9.42 -6.24 -15.58
CA PRO A 124 -8.10 -5.66 -15.82
C PRO A 124 -8.22 -4.25 -16.42
N GLY A 125 -7.30 -3.37 -16.01
CA GLY A 125 -7.25 -1.96 -16.41
C GLY A 125 -7.51 -1.03 -15.23
N PRO A 126 -7.51 0.30 -15.46
CA PRO A 126 -7.88 1.26 -14.43
C PRO A 126 -9.34 1.03 -14.00
N PRO A 127 -9.63 0.85 -12.70
CA PRO A 127 -11.00 0.69 -12.23
C PRO A 127 -11.78 2.00 -12.37
N ASP A 128 -13.10 1.89 -12.41
CA ASP A 128 -13.97 3.06 -12.25
C ASP A 128 -13.68 3.71 -10.88
N PRO A 129 -13.37 5.03 -10.83
CA PRO A 129 -13.09 5.72 -9.58
C PRO A 129 -14.19 5.59 -8.53
N ALA A 130 -15.46 5.54 -8.93
CA ALA A 130 -16.59 5.39 -8.01
C ALA A 130 -16.62 3.98 -7.39
N VAL A 131 -16.33 2.95 -8.19
CA VAL A 131 -16.23 1.56 -7.70
C VAL A 131 -15.05 1.42 -6.75
N LEU A 132 -13.89 1.99 -7.08
CA LEU A 132 -12.72 1.99 -6.21
C LEU A 132 -13.01 2.70 -4.88
N ALA A 133 -13.66 3.87 -4.92
CA ALA A 133 -14.04 4.62 -3.72
C ALA A 133 -15.05 3.86 -2.85
N GLU A 134 -16.02 3.15 -3.44
CA GLU A 134 -16.97 2.32 -2.69
C GLU A 134 -16.27 1.17 -1.96
N ILE A 135 -15.34 0.48 -2.65
CA ILE A 135 -14.54 -0.60 -2.04
C ILE A 135 -13.68 -0.05 -0.91
N ALA A 136 -12.98 1.06 -1.15
CA ALA A 136 -12.16 1.75 -0.15
C ALA A 136 -12.98 2.10 1.10
N ALA A 137 -14.12 2.77 0.92
CA ALA A 137 -14.96 3.23 2.03
C ALA A 137 -15.47 2.09 2.92
N ARG A 138 -15.89 0.97 2.31
CA ARG A 138 -16.34 -0.22 3.07
C ARG A 138 -15.23 -0.84 3.92
N GLN A 139 -13.96 -0.65 3.54
CA GLN A 139 -12.80 -1.17 4.25
C GLN A 139 -12.12 -0.14 5.15
N GLY A 140 -12.71 1.05 5.33
CA GLY A 140 -12.19 2.09 6.23
C GLY A 140 -11.16 3.01 5.61
N TYR A 141 -11.11 3.09 4.27
CA TYR A 141 -10.26 4.02 3.52
C TYR A 141 -11.12 5.08 2.84
N GLU A 142 -10.68 6.33 2.84
CA GLU A 142 -11.33 7.41 2.09
C GLU A 142 -10.37 7.97 1.05
N ILE A 143 -10.82 8.02 -0.21
CA ILE A 143 -10.10 8.65 -1.32
C ILE A 143 -10.52 10.12 -1.38
N LEU A 144 -9.56 11.01 -1.09
CA LEU A 144 -9.78 12.45 -0.95
C LEU A 144 -9.55 13.21 -2.26
N GLY A 145 -8.81 12.63 -3.19
CA GLY A 145 -8.49 13.30 -4.45
C GLY A 145 -7.56 12.52 -5.37
N PRO A 146 -7.19 13.13 -6.51
CA PRO A 146 -6.26 12.51 -7.45
C PRO A 146 -4.86 12.36 -6.83
N PRO A 147 -3.99 11.56 -7.46
CA PRO A 147 -2.58 11.50 -7.08
C PRO A 147 -1.91 12.89 -7.11
N PRO A 148 -0.86 13.12 -6.30
CA PRO A 148 -0.04 14.32 -6.39
C PRO A 148 0.50 14.53 -7.81
N ALA A 149 0.50 15.77 -8.28
CA ALA A 149 1.08 16.16 -9.56
C ALA A 149 2.60 15.97 -9.57
#